data_AF-A0AAJ2R1D2-F1
#
_entry.id   AF-A0AAJ2R1D2-F1
#
_cell.length_a   1.000
_cell.length_b   1.000
_cell.length_c   1.000
_cell.angle_alpha   90.00
_cell.angle_beta   90.00
_cell.angle_gamma   90.00
#
_symmetry.space_group_name_H-M   'P 1'
#
loop_
_entity.id
_entity.type
_entity.pdbx_description
1 polymer ?
#
loop_
_entity_poly.entity_id
_entity_poly.type
_entity_poly.pdbx_seq_one_letter_code
_entity_poly.pdbx_strand_id
1 'polypeptide(L)' 'MLSNSGAWTLNEAAAWATVRADRDRRIAACDWRVTRAQEEGRRLEPEWMAYRQALRDITDQPDPLTIVWPTPPA' A
#
# COMPACT_ATOMS: atom_id res chain seq x y z
N MET A 1 12.37 19.85 40.60
CA MET A 1 12.69 18.66 39.80
C MET A 1 12.35 18.99 38.35
N LEU A 2 13.34 19.07 37.48
CA LEU A 2 13.15 19.39 36.06
C LEU A 2 12.67 18.12 35.35
N SER A 3 11.39 18.04 34.98
CA SER A 3 10.93 17.05 34.00
C SER A 3 10.88 17.70 32.63
N ASN A 4 11.96 17.54 31.88
CA ASN A 4 11.98 17.77 30.44
C ASN A 4 11.35 16.56 29.75
N SER A 5 10.04 16.61 29.52
CA SER A 5 9.35 15.62 28.70
C SER A 5 9.30 16.12 27.26
N GLY A 6 10.41 16.00 26.53
CA GLY A 6 10.41 16.14 25.07
C GLY A 6 9.65 14.96 24.45
N ALA A 7 8.32 14.98 24.52
CA ALA A 7 7.47 13.96 23.96
C ALA A 7 7.43 14.12 22.43
N TRP A 8 8.15 13.25 21.73
CA TRP A 8 7.99 13.10 20.29
C TRP A 8 6.62 12.45 20.02
N THR A 9 5.66 13.24 19.54
CA THR A 9 4.35 12.74 19.12
C THR A 9 4.41 12.32 17.66
N LEU A 10 3.98 11.09 17.36
CA LEU A 10 3.80 10.64 15.98
C LEU A 10 2.73 11.49 15.30
N ASN A 11 3.05 12.04 14.12
CA ASN A 11 2.03 12.56 13.23
C ASN A 11 1.41 11.39 12.44
N GLU A 12 0.37 10.79 13.00
CA GLU A 12 -0.30 9.61 12.43
C GLU A 12 -0.85 9.89 11.03
N ALA A 13 -1.39 11.09 10.79
CA ALA A 13 -1.88 11.49 9.48
C ALA A 13 -0.76 11.51 8.42
N ALA A 14 0.43 12.00 8.79
CA ALA A 14 1.60 12.00 7.92
C ALA A 14 2.14 10.57 7.67
N ALA A 15 2.12 9.72 8.70
CA ALA A 15 2.49 8.31 8.55
C ALA A 15 1.56 7.60 7.56
N TRP A 16 0.24 7.73 7.72
CA TRP A 16 -0.73 7.20 6.79
C TRP A 16 -0.63 7.79 5.38
N ALA A 17 -0.27 9.08 5.24
CA ALA A 17 -0.02 9.67 3.93
C ALA A 17 1.14 8.99 3.21
N THR A 18 2.20 8.66 3.93
CA THR A 18 3.35 7.90 3.40
C THR A 18 2.93 6.50 2.96
N VAL A 19 2.14 5.79 3.76
CA VAL A 19 1.61 4.46 3.41
C VAL A 19 0.76 4.53 2.14
N ARG A 20 -0.14 5.51 2.02
CA ARG A 20 -0.96 5.68 0.81
C ARG A 20 -0.12 5.98 -0.44
N ALA A 21 0.90 6.83 -0.33
CA ALA A 21 1.80 7.10 -1.45
C ALA A 21 2.55 5.84 -1.90
N ASP A 22 3.00 5.03 -0.95
CA ASP A 22 3.73 3.80 -1.23
C ASP A 22 2.83 2.69 -1.80
N ARG A 23 1.56 2.63 -1.37
CA ARG A 23 0.50 1.84 -2.00
C ARG A 23 0.28 2.24 -3.45
N ASP A 24 0.07 3.52 -3.70
CA ASP A 24 -0.25 4.05 -5.03
C ASP A 24 0.91 3.78 -6.00
N ARG A 25 2.16 3.91 -5.52
CA ARG A 25 3.36 3.51 -6.28
C ARG A 25 3.35 2.03 -6.67
N ARG A 26 2.99 1.11 -5.77
CA ARG A 26 2.91 -0.34 -6.08
C ARG A 26 1.76 -0.67 -7.03
N ILE A 27 0.62 0.00 -6.90
CA ILE A 27 -0.51 -0.16 -7.83
C ILE A 27 -0.10 0.32 -9.22
N ALA A 28 0.53 1.49 -9.33
CA ALA A 28 1.02 2.03 -10.60
C ALA A 28 2.04 1.11 -11.28
N ALA A 29 2.96 0.51 -10.50
CA ALA A 29 3.99 -0.39 -11.02
C ALA A 29 3.44 -1.65 -11.73
N CYS A 30 2.21 -2.08 -11.38
CA CYS A 30 1.55 -3.22 -12.02
C CYS A 30 0.33 -2.83 -12.88
N ASP A 31 0.09 -1.54 -13.12
CA ASP A 31 -1.08 -1.07 -13.85
C ASP A 31 -1.05 -1.47 -15.33
N TRP A 32 0.14 -1.53 -15.92
CA TRP A 32 0.34 -2.00 -17.30
C TRP A 32 -0.24 -3.39 -17.57
N ARG A 33 -0.27 -4.28 -16.55
CA ARG A 33 -0.86 -5.62 -16.68
C ARG A 33 -2.37 -5.55 -16.87
N VAL A 34 -3.03 -4.60 -16.19
CA VAL A 34 -4.47 -4.36 -16.33
C VAL A 34 -4.78 -3.87 -17.75
N THR A 35 -4.05 -2.84 -18.21
CA THR A 35 -4.19 -2.31 -19.57
C THR A 35 -3.97 -3.43 -20.59
N ARG A 36 -2.87 -4.18 -20.48
CA ARG A 36 -2.57 -5.28 -21.39
C ARG A 36 -3.68 -6.33 -21.42
N ALA A 37 -4.20 -6.76 -20.28
CA ALA A 37 -5.28 -7.74 -20.22
C ALA A 37 -6.56 -7.22 -20.91
N GLN A 38 -6.88 -5.93 -20.72
CA GLN A 38 -8.02 -5.29 -21.38
C GLN A 38 -7.85 -5.21 -22.90
N GLU A 39 -6.68 -4.78 -23.38
CA GLU A 39 -6.35 -4.72 -24.82
C GLU A 39 -6.39 -6.12 -25.47
N GLU A 40 -5.92 -7.15 -24.77
CA GLU A 40 -5.98 -8.54 -25.21
C GLU A 40 -7.38 -9.17 -25.07
N GLY A 41 -8.37 -8.42 -24.56
CA GLY A 41 -9.75 -8.91 -24.36
C GLY A 41 -9.85 -10.03 -23.32
N ARG A 42 -8.87 -10.16 -22.43
CA ARG A 42 -8.81 -11.22 -21.42
C ARG A 42 -8.90 -10.67 -20.00
N ARG A 43 -9.10 -11.58 -19.06
CA ARG A 43 -9.05 -11.24 -17.63
C ARG A 43 -7.59 -11.12 -17.16
N LEU A 44 -7.34 -10.19 -16.23
CA LEU A 44 -6.10 -10.13 -15.48
C LEU A 44 -5.88 -11.45 -14.72
N GLU A 45 -4.62 -11.86 -14.60
CA GLU A 45 -4.27 -13.06 -13.86
C GLU A 45 -4.80 -12.98 -12.42
N PRO A 46 -5.42 -14.05 -11.87
CA PRO A 46 -6.03 -14.03 -10.55
C PRO A 46 -5.08 -13.60 -9.42
N GLU A 47 -3.81 -13.99 -9.49
CA GLU A 47 -2.78 -13.62 -8.52
C GLU A 47 -2.52 -12.11 -8.54
N TRP A 48 -2.50 -11.50 -9.72
CA TRP A 48 -2.34 -10.05 -9.88
C TRP A 48 -3.60 -9.28 -9.45
N MET A 49 -4.79 -9.87 -9.63
CA MET A 49 -6.03 -9.32 -9.05
C MET A 49 -5.98 -9.32 -7.52
N ALA A 50 -5.61 -10.46 -6.92
CA ALA A 50 -5.50 -10.62 -5.47
C ALA A 50 -4.44 -9.69 -4.87
N TYR A 51 -3.26 -9.61 -5.50
CA TYR A 51 -2.20 -8.70 -5.10
C TYR A 51 -2.66 -7.24 -5.09
N ARG A 52 -3.30 -6.78 -6.17
CA ARG A 52 -3.81 -5.41 -6.26
C ARG A 52 -4.92 -5.13 -5.24
N GLN A 53 -5.74 -6.12 -4.91
CA GLN A 53 -6.74 -5.97 -3.86
C GLN A 53 -6.07 -5.84 -2.49
N ALA A 54 -5.12 -6.71 -2.15
CA ALA A 54 -4.35 -6.62 -0.90
C ALA A 54 -3.61 -5.28 -0.73
N LEU A 55 -3.16 -4.67 -1.83
CA LEU A 55 -2.61 -3.30 -1.79
C LEU A 55 -3.68 -2.26 -1.41
N ARG A 56 -4.91 -2.37 -1.93
CA ARG A 56 -5.98 -1.42 -1.59
C ARG A 56 -6.40 -1.52 -0.14
N ASP A 57 -6.39 -2.72 0.40
CA ASP A 57 -6.77 -3.04 1.78
C ASP A 57 -5.66 -2.70 2.80
N ILE A 58 -4.53 -2.13 2.36
CA ILE A 58 -3.40 -1.82 3.25
C ILE A 58 -3.76 -0.86 4.39
N THR A 59 -4.77 0.01 4.18
CA THR A 59 -5.23 0.99 5.18
C THR A 59 -6.11 0.37 6.26
N ASP A 60 -6.47 -0.91 6.13
CA ASP A 60 -7.22 -1.64 7.15
C ASP A 60 -6.30 -2.23 8.23
N GLN A 61 -4.98 -2.17 8.02
CA GLN A 61 -4.01 -2.52 9.06
C GLN A 61 -4.03 -1.48 10.19
N PRO A 62 -3.75 -1.88 11.44
CA PRO A 62 -3.97 -1.02 12.59
C PRO A 62 -2.88 0.04 12.79
N ASP A 63 -1.68 -0.14 12.21
CA ASP A 63 -0.52 0.70 12.50
C ASP A 63 0.23 1.09 11.21
N PRO A 64 0.30 2.39 10.86
CA PRO A 64 1.02 2.87 9.69
C PRO A 64 2.54 2.72 9.77
N LEU A 65 3.11 2.45 10.95
CA LEU A 65 4.54 2.24 11.15
C LEU A 65 4.97 0.79 11.00
N THR A 66 4.03 -0.16 11.05
CA THR A 66 4.30 -1.60 10.96
C THR A 66 3.50 -2.28 9.85
N ILE A 67 3.38 -1.60 8.70
CA ILE A 67 2.65 -2.12 7.55
C ILE A 67 3.32 -3.36 6.97
N VAL A 68 2.55 -4.44 6.85
CA VAL A 68 2.93 -5.65 6.14
C VAL A 68 2.45 -5.56 4.69
N TRP A 69 3.39 -5.47 3.75
CA TRP A 69 3.07 -5.39 2.32
C TRP A 69 2.91 -6.78 1.70
N PRO A 70 1.94 -6.97 0.77
CA PRO A 70 1.87 -8.20 0.00
C PRO A 70 3.09 -8.33 -0.92
N THR A 71 3.49 -9.57 -1.21
CA THR A 71 4.58 -9.86 -2.15
C THR A 71 4.02 -9.89 -3.58
N PRO A 72 4.66 -9.23 -4.55
CA PRO A 72 4.23 -9.28 -5.93
C PRO A 72 4.30 -10.72 -6.49
N PRO A 73 3.34 -11.15 -7.31
CA PRO A 73 3.42 -12.42 -8.02
C PRO A 73 4.60 -12.45 -9.02
N ALA A 74 4.92 -13.65 -9.52
CA ALA A 74 5.93 -13.85 -10.56
C ALA A 74 5.50 -13.30 -11.94
#